data_AF-I3YQ18-F1
#
_entry.id   AF-I3YQ18-F1
#
_cell.length_a   1.000
_cell.length_b   1.000
_cell.length_c   1.000
_cell.angle_alpha   90.00
_cell.angle_beta   90.00
_cell.angle_gamma   90.00
#
_symmetry.space_group_name_H-M   'P 1'
#
loop_
_entity.id
_entity.type
_entity.pdbx_description
1 polymer ?
#
loop_
_entity_poly.entity_id
_entity_poly.type
_entity_poly.pdbx_seq_one_letter_code
_entity_poly.pdbx_strand_id
1 'polypeptide(L)'
;MTDFRQYLASPATAERPSAGELDALAARYEWFAPVRIAREIVTGICDPRLAVTAPWRAQSSLLRRPIDAEAVLRLSSDDIIDRFLQEDDLRIVAADGEPEEEVRTAAELDDDDEVVSEELAEIYLAQGLCDKAIAIYRKLSLLNPEKSVYFAELIGKLENNN
;
A
#
# COMPACT_ATOMS: atom_id res chain seq x y z
N MET A 1 -31.05 -13.68 -35.95
CA MET A 1 -30.44 -12.46 -36.52
C MET A 1 -29.56 -11.89 -35.45
N THR A 2 -28.25 -12.04 -35.61
CA THR A 2 -27.27 -11.42 -34.72
C THR A 2 -27.47 -9.91 -34.76
N ASP A 3 -27.58 -9.25 -33.60
CA ASP A 3 -27.74 -7.79 -33.59
C ASP A 3 -26.43 -7.14 -34.03
N PHE A 4 -26.36 -6.74 -35.29
CA PHE A 4 -25.18 -6.08 -35.86
C PHE A 4 -24.82 -4.81 -35.10
N ARG A 5 -25.79 -4.11 -34.50
CA ARG A 5 -25.53 -2.94 -33.67
C ARG A 5 -24.74 -3.33 -32.41
N GLN A 6 -25.10 -4.44 -31.78
CA GLN A 6 -24.38 -4.96 -30.61
C GLN A 6 -22.95 -5.38 -30.99
N TYR A 7 -22.78 -5.99 -32.16
CA TYR A 7 -21.45 -6.32 -32.69
C TYR A 7 -20.57 -5.08 -32.92
N LEU A 8 -21.14 -3.99 -33.47
CA LEU A 8 -20.39 -2.73 -33.64
C LEU A 8 -20.01 -2.07 -32.32
N ALA A 9 -20.85 -2.18 -31.29
CA ALA A 9 -20.61 -1.60 -29.98
C ALA A 9 -19.54 -2.37 -29.20
N SER A 10 -19.56 -3.70 -29.27
CA SER A 10 -18.67 -4.58 -28.49
C SER A 10 -18.10 -5.72 -29.34
N PRO A 11 -17.22 -5.43 -30.31
CA PRO A 11 -16.76 -6.43 -31.29
C PRO A 11 -15.90 -7.56 -30.69
N ALA A 12 -15.33 -7.34 -29.49
CA ALA A 12 -14.54 -8.34 -28.77
C ALA A 12 -15.41 -9.39 -28.03
N THR A 13 -16.63 -9.01 -27.64
CA THR A 13 -17.49 -9.83 -26.76
C THR A 13 -18.74 -10.33 -27.46
N ALA A 14 -19.24 -9.59 -28.45
CA ALA A 14 -20.45 -9.93 -29.18
C ALA A 14 -20.22 -11.08 -30.18
N GLU A 15 -21.28 -11.82 -30.46
CA GLU A 15 -21.29 -12.85 -31.49
C GLU A 15 -20.99 -12.25 -32.87
N ARG A 16 -20.10 -12.90 -33.63
CA ARG A 16 -19.72 -12.43 -34.97
C ARG A 16 -20.85 -12.74 -35.96
N PRO A 17 -21.29 -11.77 -36.78
CA PRO A 17 -22.27 -12.00 -37.83
C PRO A 17 -21.75 -12.97 -38.88
N SER A 18 -22.66 -13.72 -39.50
CA SER A 18 -22.31 -14.60 -40.63
C SER A 18 -22.01 -13.80 -41.90
N ALA A 19 -21.21 -14.37 -42.81
CA ALA A 19 -20.89 -13.72 -44.09
C ALA A 19 -22.15 -13.38 -44.91
N GLY A 20 -23.15 -14.29 -44.92
CA GLY A 20 -24.41 -14.07 -45.65
C GLY A 20 -25.27 -12.94 -45.09
N GLU A 21 -25.30 -12.75 -43.77
CA GLU A 21 -25.98 -11.60 -43.15
C GLU A 21 -25.28 -10.28 -43.51
N LEU A 22 -23.93 -10.28 -43.53
CA LEU A 22 -23.14 -9.12 -43.92
C LEU A 22 -23.30 -8.78 -45.41
N ASP A 23 -23.38 -9.78 -46.29
CA ASP A 23 -23.67 -9.60 -47.71
C ASP A 23 -25.06 -8.96 -47.92
N ALA A 24 -26.09 -9.45 -47.22
CA ALA A 24 -27.43 -8.89 -47.28
C ALA A 24 -27.48 -7.44 -46.78
N LEU A 25 -26.77 -7.13 -45.69
CA LEU A 25 -26.65 -5.77 -45.15
C LEU A 25 -25.87 -4.85 -46.08
N ALA A 26 -24.80 -5.33 -46.72
CA ALA A 26 -24.00 -4.56 -47.66
C ALA A 26 -24.77 -4.22 -48.95
N ALA A 27 -25.65 -5.13 -49.39
CA ALA A 27 -26.57 -4.89 -50.50
C ALA A 27 -27.66 -3.88 -50.13
N ARG A 28 -28.20 -3.94 -48.91
CA ARG A 28 -29.25 -3.03 -48.43
C ARG A 28 -28.72 -1.62 -48.12
N TYR A 29 -27.51 -1.52 -47.60
CA TYR A 29 -26.88 -0.27 -47.17
C TYR A 29 -25.51 -0.10 -47.84
N GLU A 30 -25.52 0.22 -49.13
CA GLU A 30 -24.33 0.20 -49.98
C GLU A 30 -23.15 1.04 -49.46
N TRP A 31 -23.45 2.18 -48.82
CA TRP A 31 -22.47 3.16 -48.33
C TRP A 31 -22.11 2.98 -46.85
N PHE A 32 -22.67 1.97 -46.17
CA PHE A 32 -22.42 1.76 -44.75
C PHE A 32 -21.10 1.00 -44.54
N ALA A 33 -20.00 1.76 -44.45
CA ALA A 33 -18.64 1.26 -44.31
C ALA A 33 -18.45 0.22 -43.18
N PRO A 34 -19.08 0.33 -41.99
CA PRO A 34 -18.89 -0.65 -40.92
C PRO A 34 -19.27 -2.09 -41.31
N VAL A 35 -20.31 -2.29 -42.12
CA VAL A 35 -20.70 -3.63 -42.61
C VAL A 35 -19.64 -4.20 -43.55
N ARG A 36 -19.12 -3.38 -44.47
CA ARG A 36 -18.06 -3.80 -45.40
C ARG A 36 -16.78 -4.16 -44.66
N ILE A 37 -16.45 -3.41 -43.60
CA ILE A 37 -15.30 -3.69 -42.74
C ILE A 37 -15.50 -4.99 -41.96
N ALA A 38 -16.69 -5.20 -41.37
CA ALA A 38 -17.01 -6.47 -40.72
C ALA A 38 -16.91 -7.65 -41.70
N ARG A 39 -17.37 -7.46 -42.94
CA ARG A 39 -17.29 -8.45 -44.01
C ARG A 39 -15.85 -8.77 -44.39
N GLU A 40 -14.99 -7.77 -44.54
CA GLU A 40 -13.56 -7.95 -44.79
C GLU A 40 -12.87 -8.70 -43.64
N ILE A 41 -13.23 -8.41 -42.38
CA ILE A 41 -12.72 -9.15 -41.20
C ILE A 41 -13.16 -10.63 -41.20
N VAL A 42 -14.42 -10.92 -41.57
CA VAL A 42 -14.97 -12.28 -41.55
C VAL A 42 -14.51 -13.10 -42.75
N THR A 43 -14.42 -12.50 -43.94
CA THR A 43 -14.11 -13.20 -45.20
C THR A 43 -12.64 -13.12 -45.60
N GLY A 44 -11.89 -12.15 -45.07
CA GLY A 44 -10.51 -11.85 -45.48
C GLY A 44 -10.40 -11.17 -46.86
N ILE A 45 -11.51 -10.89 -47.52
CA ILE A 45 -11.53 -10.32 -48.87
C ILE A 45 -11.64 -8.79 -48.76
N CYS A 46 -10.66 -8.10 -49.35
CA CYS A 46 -10.64 -6.64 -49.38
C CYS A 46 -11.78 -6.07 -50.22
N ASP A 47 -12.48 -5.05 -49.70
CA ASP A 47 -13.56 -4.38 -50.42
C ASP A 47 -13.01 -3.21 -51.27
N PRO A 48 -13.21 -3.23 -52.60
CA PRO A 48 -12.66 -2.21 -53.48
C PRO A 48 -13.19 -0.79 -53.18
N ARG A 49 -14.42 -0.66 -52.66
CA ARG A 49 -14.98 0.65 -52.29
C ARG A 49 -14.35 1.18 -51.00
N LEU A 50 -14.04 0.29 -50.05
CA LEU A 50 -13.29 0.68 -48.85
C LEU A 50 -11.88 1.13 -49.20
N ALA A 51 -11.21 0.47 -50.16
CA ALA A 51 -9.87 0.85 -50.59
C ALA A 51 -9.83 2.28 -51.19
N VAL A 52 -10.80 2.62 -52.03
CA VAL A 52 -10.89 3.96 -52.65
C VAL A 52 -11.10 5.06 -51.61
N THR A 53 -11.87 4.78 -50.56
CA THR A 53 -12.22 5.76 -49.53
C THR A 53 -11.27 5.74 -48.32
N ALA A 54 -10.32 4.80 -48.29
CA ALA A 54 -9.40 4.59 -47.16
C ALA A 54 -8.62 5.83 -46.72
N PRO A 55 -8.09 6.70 -47.61
CA PRO A 55 -7.32 7.87 -47.18
C PRO A 55 -8.16 8.94 -46.44
N TRP A 56 -9.47 8.97 -46.70
CA TRP A 56 -10.36 10.05 -46.29
C TRP A 56 -11.35 9.61 -45.20
N ARG A 57 -11.31 8.36 -44.77
CA ARG A 57 -12.27 7.80 -43.81
C ARG A 57 -11.69 7.76 -42.40
N ALA A 58 -12.54 8.07 -41.42
CA ALA A 58 -12.23 7.80 -40.02
C ALA A 58 -12.04 6.28 -39.79
N GLN A 59 -11.14 5.93 -38.88
CA GLN A 59 -10.96 4.54 -38.45
C GLN A 59 -12.24 4.02 -37.80
N SER A 60 -12.70 2.85 -38.26
CA SER A 60 -13.86 2.16 -37.66
C SER A 60 -13.50 1.61 -36.29
N SER A 61 -14.47 1.53 -35.37
CA SER A 61 -14.31 0.85 -34.08
C SER A 61 -13.86 -0.60 -34.24
N LEU A 62 -14.29 -1.26 -35.32
CA LEU A 62 -13.91 -2.64 -35.66
C LEU A 62 -12.41 -2.82 -35.98
N LEU A 63 -11.71 -1.73 -36.32
CA LEU A 63 -10.28 -1.74 -36.66
C LEU A 63 -9.43 -1.08 -35.58
N ARG A 64 -10.04 -0.58 -34.50
CA ARG A 64 -9.28 -0.01 -33.38
C ARG A 64 -8.62 -1.12 -32.60
N ARG A 65 -7.37 -0.87 -32.19
CA ARG A 65 -6.69 -1.73 -31.21
C ARG A 65 -7.51 -1.73 -29.91
N PRO A 66 -7.70 -2.88 -29.25
CA PRO A 66 -8.31 -2.89 -27.92
C PRO A 66 -7.50 -2.00 -26.98
N ILE A 67 -8.21 -1.13 -26.27
CA ILE A 67 -7.63 -0.30 -25.21
C ILE A 67 -7.53 -1.20 -23.98
N ASP A 68 -6.36 -1.20 -23.34
CA ASP A 68 -6.19 -1.84 -22.05
C ASP A 68 -6.88 -0.98 -20.99
N ALA A 69 -8.07 -1.41 -20.57
CA ALA A 69 -8.86 -0.71 -19.57
C ALA A 69 -8.14 -0.65 -18.21
N GLU A 70 -7.34 -1.67 -17.87
CA GLU A 70 -6.59 -1.71 -16.63
C GLU A 70 -5.50 -0.63 -16.63
N ALA A 71 -4.80 -0.47 -17.76
CA ALA A 71 -3.82 0.61 -17.93
C ALA A 71 -4.43 2.02 -17.83
N VAL A 72 -5.68 2.21 -18.27
CA VAL A 72 -6.37 3.51 -18.21
C VAL A 72 -6.90 3.82 -16.81
N LEU A 73 -7.33 2.80 -16.08
CA LEU A 73 -7.91 2.95 -14.73
C LEU A 73 -6.85 2.94 -13.62
N ARG A 74 -5.63 2.49 -13.92
CA ARG A 74 -4.53 2.50 -12.97
C ARG A 74 -4.15 3.93 -12.63
N LEU A 75 -4.34 4.30 -11.37
CA LEU A 75 -3.82 5.55 -10.83
C LEU A 75 -2.29 5.51 -10.83
N SER A 76 -1.66 6.47 -11.47
CA SER A 76 -0.22 6.71 -11.34
C SER A 76 0.09 7.38 -10.01
N SER A 77 1.35 7.36 -9.61
CA SER A 77 1.79 8.11 -8.42
C SER A 77 1.46 9.60 -8.54
N ASP A 78 1.58 10.16 -9.74
CA ASP A 78 1.28 11.57 -10.01
C ASP A 78 -0.22 11.85 -9.82
N ASP A 79 -1.11 10.97 -10.30
CA ASP A 79 -2.56 11.10 -10.10
C ASP A 79 -2.95 11.06 -8.61
N ILE A 80 -2.25 10.22 -7.83
CA ILE A 80 -2.47 10.12 -6.38
C ILE A 80 -2.03 11.42 -5.70
N ILE A 81 -0.89 11.99 -6.10
CA ILE A 81 -0.39 13.25 -5.56
C ILE A 81 -1.33 14.40 -5.92
N ASP A 82 -1.76 14.50 -7.17
CA ASP A 82 -2.67 15.56 -7.61
C ASP A 82 -4.01 15.49 -6.89
N ARG A 83 -4.55 14.28 -6.69
CA ARG A 83 -5.77 14.08 -5.89
C ARG A 83 -5.57 14.51 -4.44
N PHE A 84 -4.44 14.16 -3.83
CA PHE A 84 -4.11 14.55 -2.46
C PHE A 84 -3.98 16.07 -2.31
N LEU A 85 -3.31 16.74 -3.26
CA LEU A 85 -3.15 18.19 -3.23
C LEU A 85 -4.46 18.96 -3.45
N GLN A 86 -5.48 18.32 -4.03
CA GLN A 86 -6.82 18.89 -4.21
C GLN A 86 -7.73 18.67 -2.99
N GLU A 87 -7.42 17.71 -2.11
CA GLU A 87 -8.20 17.44 -0.91
C GLU A 87 -7.90 18.50 0.17
N ASP A 88 -8.90 19.29 0.54
CA ASP A 88 -8.78 20.36 1.54
C ASP A 88 -8.85 19.85 3.01
N ASP A 89 -9.39 18.64 3.24
CA ASP A 89 -9.55 18.04 4.58
C ASP A 89 -8.61 16.85 4.77
N LEU A 90 -7.33 17.17 4.99
CA LEU A 90 -6.27 16.19 5.23
C LEU A 90 -6.17 15.77 6.71
N ARG A 91 -7.21 16.05 7.52
CA ARG A 91 -7.17 15.73 8.94
C ARG A 91 -7.16 14.22 9.11
N ILE A 92 -6.07 13.69 9.66
CA ILE A 92 -6.00 12.29 10.09
C ILE A 92 -6.91 12.15 11.31
N VAL A 93 -8.12 11.62 11.09
CA VAL A 93 -9.07 11.24 12.13
C VAL A 93 -9.02 9.72 12.23
N ALA A 94 -8.90 9.20 13.44
CA ALA A 94 -9.05 7.77 13.68
C ALA A 94 -10.45 7.33 13.20
N ALA A 95 -10.54 6.19 12.52
CA ALA A 95 -11.82 5.64 12.12
C ALA A 95 -12.61 5.22 13.37
N ASP A 96 -13.93 5.47 13.36
CA ASP A 96 -14.81 5.07 14.47
C ASP A 96 -14.71 3.54 14.69
N GLY A 97 -14.16 3.13 15.83
CA GLY A 97 -14.04 1.73 16.24
C GLY A 97 -12.62 1.15 16.26
N GLU A 98 -11.59 1.91 15.86
CA GLU A 98 -10.20 1.56 16.17
C GLU A 98 -10.00 1.66 17.70
N PRO A 99 -9.41 0.65 18.35
CA PRO A 99 -9.05 0.79 19.76
C PRO A 99 -8.09 1.97 19.90
N GLU A 100 -8.41 2.91 20.79
CA GLU A 100 -7.44 3.90 21.24
C GLU A 100 -6.30 3.13 21.93
N GLU A 101 -5.27 2.75 21.19
CA GLU A 101 -4.02 2.33 21.80
C GLU A 101 -3.53 3.51 22.62
N GLU A 102 -3.56 3.36 23.95
CA GLU A 102 -2.94 4.31 24.86
C GLU A 102 -1.50 4.52 24.39
N VAL A 103 -1.21 5.73 23.91
CA VAL A 103 0.15 6.12 23.53
C VAL A 103 0.98 6.12 24.82
N ARG A 104 1.63 4.99 25.11
CA ARG A 104 2.54 4.85 26.24
C ARG A 104 3.79 5.67 25.95
N THR A 105 3.83 6.90 26.45
CA THR A 105 4.99 7.79 26.33
C THR A 105 6.11 7.47 27.32
N ALA A 106 5.88 6.53 28.24
CA ALA A 106 6.88 6.04 29.19
C ALA A 106 7.47 4.73 28.68
N ALA A 107 8.81 4.63 28.69
CA ALA A 107 9.48 3.36 28.46
C ALA A 107 9.13 2.40 29.60
N GLU A 108 8.60 1.22 29.28
CA GLU A 108 8.58 0.08 30.20
C GLU A 108 10.03 -0.40 30.31
N LEU A 109 10.74 0.06 31.35
CA LEU A 109 12.03 -0.49 31.72
C LEU A 109 11.74 -1.64 32.69
N ASP A 110 12.15 -2.85 32.35
CA ASP A 110 12.17 -3.95 33.31
C ASP A 110 13.16 -3.60 34.44
N ASP A 111 12.76 -3.83 35.70
CA ASP A 111 13.55 -3.52 36.91
C ASP A 111 14.94 -4.20 36.95
N ASP A 112 15.21 -5.12 36.02
CA ASP A 112 16.47 -5.85 35.89
C ASP A 112 17.60 -5.04 35.18
N ASP A 113 17.28 -3.92 34.52
CA ASP A 113 18.27 -3.05 33.84
C ASP A 113 18.79 -1.89 34.71
N GLU A 114 18.57 -1.94 36.03
CA GLU A 114 19.13 -0.92 36.93
C GLU A 114 20.67 -1.01 36.95
N VAL A 115 21.35 0.01 36.45
CA VAL A 115 22.82 0.10 36.46
C VAL A 115 23.31 0.27 37.89
N VAL A 116 23.95 -0.77 38.43
CA VAL A 116 24.48 -0.82 39.81
C VAL A 116 26.01 -0.73 39.75
N SER A 117 26.61 0.31 40.34
CA SER A 117 28.06 0.45 40.52
C SER A 117 28.43 0.92 41.93
N GLU A 118 29.69 0.72 42.32
CA GLU A 118 30.21 1.16 43.62
C GLU A 118 30.19 2.69 43.73
N GLU A 119 30.58 3.39 42.66
CA GLU A 119 30.57 4.85 42.58
C GLU A 119 29.15 5.41 42.73
N LEU A 120 28.14 4.72 42.20
CA LEU A 120 26.75 5.12 42.36
C LEU A 120 26.31 5.02 43.83
N ALA A 121 26.72 3.97 44.54
CA ALA A 121 26.45 3.83 45.97
C ALA A 121 27.12 4.96 46.78
N GLU A 122 28.37 5.32 46.45
CA GLU A 122 29.09 6.43 47.09
C GLU A 122 28.40 7.78 46.85
N ILE A 123 27.88 8.04 45.65
CA ILE A 123 27.09 9.24 45.36
C ILE A 123 25.84 9.29 46.26
N TYR A 124 25.14 8.17 46.43
CA TYR A 124 23.97 8.12 47.32
C TYR A 124 24.34 8.36 48.79
N LEU A 125 25.50 7.87 49.25
CA LEU A 125 26.02 8.19 50.59
C LEU A 125 26.32 9.68 50.76
N ALA A 126 26.96 10.29 49.77
CA ALA A 126 27.24 11.73 49.78
C ALA A 126 25.96 12.57 49.81
N GLN A 127 24.86 12.05 49.27
CA GLN A 127 23.53 12.65 49.33
C GLN A 127 22.77 12.36 50.64
N GLY A 128 23.34 11.55 51.55
CA GLY A 128 22.71 11.14 52.81
C GLY A 128 21.64 10.06 52.66
N LEU A 129 21.56 9.40 51.50
CA LEU A 129 20.58 8.36 51.19
C LEU A 129 21.14 6.96 51.52
N CYS A 130 21.36 6.70 52.80
CA CYS A 130 21.99 5.46 53.30
C CYS A 130 21.24 4.19 52.85
N ASP A 131 19.91 4.19 52.89
CA ASP A 131 19.09 3.02 52.53
C ASP A 131 19.28 2.60 51.07
N LYS A 132 19.40 3.57 50.16
CA LYS A 132 19.65 3.33 48.74
C LYS A 132 21.06 2.81 48.49
N ALA A 133 22.05 3.37 49.19
CA ALA A 133 23.43 2.88 49.10
C ALA A 133 23.54 1.43 49.60
N ILE A 134 22.87 1.08 50.70
CA ILE A 134 22.83 -0.29 51.23
C ILE A 134 22.20 -1.25 50.22
N ALA A 135 21.10 -0.86 49.57
CA ALA A 135 20.46 -1.67 48.54
C ALA A 135 21.41 -1.97 47.36
N ILE A 136 22.16 -0.96 46.90
CA ILE A 136 23.15 -1.10 45.82
C ILE A 136 24.31 -2.01 46.26
N TYR A 137 24.86 -1.84 47.47
CA TYR A 137 25.93 -2.71 47.97
C TYR A 137 25.48 -4.17 48.15
N ARG A 138 24.22 -4.41 48.55
CA ARG A 138 23.64 -5.76 48.60
C ARG A 138 23.56 -6.38 47.21
N LYS A 139 23.10 -5.63 46.20
CA LYS A 139 23.10 -6.08 44.80
C LYS A 139 24.54 -6.38 44.31
N LEU A 140 25.51 -5.49 44.58
CA LEU A 140 26.92 -5.70 44.21
C LEU A 140 27.54 -6.92 44.88
N SER A 141 27.18 -7.23 46.13
CA SER A 141 27.64 -8.42 46.82
C SER A 141 27.13 -9.72 46.19
N LEU A 142 25.92 -9.70 45.61
CA LEU A 142 25.36 -10.86 44.89
C LEU A 142 26.02 -11.03 43.52
N LEU A 143 26.31 -9.92 42.84
CA LEU A 143 26.97 -9.93 41.53
C LEU A 143 28.47 -10.26 41.61
N ASN A 144 29.14 -9.89 42.71
CA ASN A 144 30.58 -10.05 42.91
C ASN A 144 30.89 -10.82 44.20
N PRO A 145 30.71 -12.16 44.21
CA PRO A 145 30.87 -12.97 45.43
C PRO A 145 32.29 -12.91 46.02
N GLU A 146 33.31 -12.70 45.19
CA GLU A 146 34.71 -12.54 45.64
C GLU A 146 34.94 -11.30 46.52
N LYS A 147 34.13 -10.24 46.31
CA LYS A 147 34.17 -8.99 47.08
C LYS A 147 33.07 -8.90 48.14
N SER A 148 32.30 -9.97 48.36
CA SER A 148 31.15 -9.97 49.27
C SER A 148 31.49 -9.53 50.69
N VAL A 149 32.64 -9.95 51.23
CA VAL A 149 33.13 -9.56 52.56
C VAL A 149 33.36 -8.05 52.66
N TYR A 150 33.95 -7.45 51.62
CA TYR A 150 34.19 -6.00 51.54
C TYR A 150 32.87 -5.21 51.57
N PHE A 151 31.89 -5.62 50.77
CA PHE A 151 30.57 -4.96 50.77
C PHE A 151 29.81 -5.17 52.09
N ALA A 152 29.93 -6.34 52.72
CA ALA A 152 29.32 -6.61 54.01
C ALA A 152 29.88 -5.72 55.12
N GLU A 153 31.20 -5.46 55.13
CA GLU A 153 31.83 -4.52 56.06
C GLU A 153 31.33 -3.08 55.84
N LEU A 154 31.15 -2.68 54.58
CA LEU A 154 30.66 -1.35 54.24
C LEU A 154 29.20 -1.15 54.64
N ILE A 155 28.35 -2.15 54.39
CA ILE A 155 26.95 -2.18 54.86
C ILE A 155 26.93 -2.10 56.39
N GLY A 156 27.74 -2.90 57.09
CA GLY A 156 27.78 -2.90 58.55
C GLY A 156 28.23 -1.55 59.14
N LYS A 157 29.13 -0.82 58.48
CA LYS A 157 29.50 0.55 58.90
C LYS A 157 28.34 1.53 58.73
N LEU A 158 27.56 1.38 57.66
CA LEU A 158 26.43 2.26 57.36
C LEU A 158 25.22 1.99 58.26
N GLU A 159 24.94 0.73 58.58
CA GLU A 159 23.86 0.33 59.48
C GLU A 159 24.15 0.72 60.95
N ASN A 160 25.42 0.78 61.36
CA ASN A 160 25.81 1.18 62.72
C ASN A 160 26.01 2.70 62.92
N ASN A 161 26.13 3.48 61.84
CA ASN A 161 26.32 4.93 61.88
C ASN A 161 25.01 5.74 61.72
N ASN A 162 23.87 5.05 61.61
CA ASN A 162 22.51 5.62 61.62
C ASN A 162 21.90 5.49 63.03
#